data_AF-R7G7P1-F1
#
_entry.id   AF-R7G7P1-F1
#
_cell.length_a   1.000
_cell.length_b   1.000
_cell.length_c   1.000
_cell.angle_alpha   90.00
_cell.angle_beta   90.00
_cell.angle_gamma   90.00
#
_symmetry.space_group_name_H-M   'P 1'
#
loop_
_entity.id
_entity.type
_entity.pdbx_description
1 polymer ?
#
loop_
_entity_poly.entity_id
_entity_poly.type
_entity_poly.pdbx_seq_one_letter_code
_entity_poly.pdbx_strand_id
1 'polypeptide(L)'
;MLSDGYKEKCNILIPYYRKQRMIATNEGRWQKQWFYSDSATNTPICSTRTYCSLEMQKGIFQDGIYIFAANKLDKIAEEKQDWEEMLTKESILLIDAMNRKQDQESADIITRMLSTMQNAKNYFYYGEIAYLLQSLKAFLTDRKFVSESDYDNLNEISAIFKNELYDLCIYYLYVYASFHEDEKLEYVLHNYDYAHSKLIANQRFSVDLLEREKRYLEAQNALENILENIVDERYNFQKLFVYSNLATLFVRFDKHIARQYCRNILELIKTIDLSQGQNYTFYLTLADLYLLMEDYTQSIELYQKALTYSKTNLIRIYSCLCFLYKIQNFEIPLEYYSSEEHEKGDKVDWLLYSYFKDYQNQEESKAIDYLLKSVLPILTHNDILYYEIVEKIIVDYCKRRKAYKPMYLLHEMKKTS
;
A
#
# COMPACT_ATOMS: atom_id res chain seq x y z
N MET A 1 -21.96 6.53 -33.12
CA MET A 1 -20.64 6.97 -33.62
C MET A 1 -19.73 7.00 -32.43
N LEU A 2 -18.55 6.39 -32.52
CA LEU A 2 -17.58 6.34 -31.43
C LEU A 2 -16.78 7.65 -31.39
N SER A 3 -16.65 8.23 -30.20
CA SER A 3 -15.80 9.36 -29.90
C SER A 3 -14.32 9.00 -30.04
N ASP A 4 -13.50 10.03 -30.25
CA ASP A 4 -12.05 9.89 -30.34
C ASP A 4 -11.45 9.33 -29.04
N GLY A 5 -11.93 9.79 -27.88
CA GLY A 5 -11.49 9.29 -26.58
C GLY A 5 -11.83 7.81 -26.34
N TYR A 6 -12.95 7.32 -26.86
CA TYR A 6 -13.26 5.89 -26.79
C TYR A 6 -12.39 5.06 -27.73
N LYS A 7 -12.12 5.57 -28.93
CA LYS A 7 -11.21 4.91 -29.89
C LYS A 7 -9.80 4.78 -29.35
N GLU A 8 -9.31 5.78 -28.61
CA GLU A 8 -8.03 5.70 -27.88
C GLU A 8 -8.03 4.57 -26.84
N LYS A 9 -9.11 4.41 -26.07
CA LYS A 9 -9.26 3.27 -25.14
C LYS A 9 -9.24 1.93 -25.91
N CYS A 10 -9.95 1.84 -27.03
CA CYS A 10 -9.94 0.64 -27.87
C CYS A 10 -8.56 0.34 -28.49
N ASN A 11 -7.77 1.37 -28.82
CA ASN A 11 -6.41 1.19 -29.32
C ASN A 11 -5.50 0.48 -28.30
N ILE A 12 -5.80 0.58 -27.01
CA ILE A 12 -5.10 -0.16 -25.95
C ILE A 12 -5.70 -1.57 -25.80
N LEU A 13 -7.04 -1.66 -25.70
CA LEU A 13 -7.74 -2.91 -25.37
C LEU A 13 -7.71 -3.96 -26.48
N ILE A 14 -7.83 -3.57 -27.75
CA ILE A 14 -7.88 -4.54 -28.87
C ILE A 14 -6.55 -5.30 -29.00
N PRO A 15 -5.37 -4.64 -29.09
CA PRO A 15 -4.10 -5.34 -29.15
C PRO A 15 -3.85 -6.22 -27.93
N TYR A 16 -4.24 -5.72 -26.74
CA TYR A 16 -4.12 -6.44 -25.48
C TYR A 16 -4.92 -7.76 -25.50
N TYR A 17 -6.23 -7.70 -25.72
CA TYR A 17 -7.08 -8.89 -25.75
C TYR A 17 -6.70 -9.88 -26.86
N ARG A 18 -6.30 -9.37 -28.03
CA ARG A 18 -5.79 -10.20 -29.13
C ARG A 18 -4.52 -10.95 -28.73
N LYS A 19 -3.56 -10.26 -28.09
CA LYS A 19 -2.31 -10.86 -27.60
C LYS A 19 -2.60 -11.94 -26.55
N GLN A 20 -3.50 -11.67 -25.61
CA GLN A 20 -3.91 -12.67 -24.62
C GLN A 20 -4.52 -13.92 -25.26
N ARG A 21 -5.46 -13.77 -26.20
CA ARG A 21 -6.06 -14.93 -26.90
C ARG A 21 -5.04 -15.69 -27.75
N MET A 22 -4.09 -14.99 -28.36
CA MET A 22 -2.99 -15.63 -29.08
C MET A 22 -2.14 -16.50 -28.16
N ILE A 23 -1.75 -15.99 -26.99
CA ILE A 23 -0.94 -16.73 -26.01
C ILE A 23 -1.73 -17.94 -25.47
N ALA A 24 -3.03 -17.75 -25.17
CA ALA A 24 -3.86 -18.79 -24.59
C ALA A 24 -4.20 -19.95 -25.55
N THR A 25 -4.38 -19.65 -26.84
CA THR A 25 -4.87 -20.64 -27.83
C THR A 25 -3.81 -21.11 -28.82
N ASN A 26 -2.74 -20.33 -29.00
CA ASN A 26 -1.72 -20.52 -30.03
C ASN A 26 -2.29 -20.62 -31.47
N GLU A 27 -3.49 -20.08 -31.72
CA GLU A 27 -4.14 -20.15 -33.04
C GLU A 27 -3.67 -19.01 -33.95
N GLY A 28 -3.35 -19.35 -35.21
CA GLY A 28 -2.93 -18.38 -36.23
C GLY A 28 -3.95 -17.26 -36.50
N ARG A 29 -5.25 -17.48 -36.23
CA ARG A 29 -6.30 -16.47 -36.43
C ARG A 29 -6.13 -15.21 -35.58
N TRP A 30 -5.37 -15.29 -34.48
CA TRP A 30 -5.06 -14.14 -33.61
C TRP A 30 -3.84 -13.36 -34.06
N GLN A 31 -3.08 -13.86 -35.05
CA GLN A 31 -2.00 -13.09 -35.67
C GLN A 31 -2.58 -11.85 -36.37
N LYS A 32 -1.83 -10.75 -36.33
CA LYS A 32 -2.29 -9.42 -36.75
C LYS A 32 -2.98 -9.44 -38.11
N GLN A 33 -2.34 -10.01 -39.13
CA GLN A 33 -2.90 -10.07 -40.49
C GLN A 33 -4.25 -10.80 -40.57
N TRP A 34 -4.37 -11.94 -39.89
CA TRP A 34 -5.59 -12.75 -39.90
C TRP A 34 -6.68 -12.17 -39.01
N PHE A 35 -6.31 -11.46 -37.94
CA PHE A 35 -7.25 -10.83 -37.03
C PHE A 35 -8.05 -9.72 -37.72
N TYR A 36 -7.41 -8.85 -38.50
CA TYR A 36 -8.09 -7.76 -39.23
C TYR A 36 -8.64 -8.18 -40.61
N SER A 37 -8.82 -9.48 -40.83
CA SER A 37 -9.44 -10.03 -42.04
C SER A 37 -10.76 -10.74 -41.70
N ASP A 38 -11.75 -10.59 -42.57
CA ASP A 38 -13.02 -11.31 -42.48
C ASP A 38 -12.77 -12.81 -42.67
N SER A 39 -13.24 -13.62 -41.72
CA SER A 39 -12.94 -15.06 -41.69
C SER A 39 -13.65 -15.86 -42.80
N ALA A 40 -14.72 -15.33 -43.39
CA ALA A 40 -15.48 -16.00 -44.45
C ALA A 40 -14.94 -15.67 -45.84
N THR A 41 -14.48 -14.44 -46.04
CA THR A 41 -14.02 -13.95 -47.35
C THR A 41 -12.49 -13.82 -47.45
N ASN A 42 -11.76 -13.94 -46.33
CA ASN A 42 -10.34 -13.61 -46.21
C ASN A 42 -9.97 -12.19 -46.67
N THR A 43 -10.95 -11.28 -46.70
CA THR A 43 -10.74 -9.90 -47.14
C THR A 43 -10.33 -9.04 -45.96
N PRO A 44 -9.24 -8.25 -46.06
CA PRO A 44 -8.84 -7.34 -44.99
C PRO A 44 -9.86 -6.21 -44.83
N ILE A 45 -10.28 -5.92 -43.60
CA ILE A 45 -11.21 -4.83 -43.29
C ILE A 45 -10.52 -3.45 -43.27
N CYS A 46 -9.19 -3.43 -43.23
CA CYS A 46 -8.38 -2.21 -43.32
C CYS A 46 -6.98 -2.50 -43.88
N SER A 47 -6.25 -1.45 -44.25
CA SER A 47 -4.90 -1.60 -44.80
C SER A 47 -3.90 -2.12 -43.77
N THR A 48 -2.82 -2.76 -44.24
CA THR A 48 -1.69 -3.18 -43.39
C THR A 48 -1.13 -2.04 -42.54
N ARG A 49 -1.02 -0.84 -43.11
CA ARG A 49 -0.56 0.35 -42.38
C ARG A 49 -1.51 0.73 -41.25
N THR A 50 -2.82 0.60 -41.48
CA THR A 50 -3.87 0.93 -40.51
C THR A 50 -3.82 0.02 -39.31
N TYR A 51 -3.84 -1.31 -39.50
CA TYR A 51 -3.81 -2.21 -38.34
C TYR A 51 -2.45 -2.19 -37.64
N CYS A 52 -1.33 -2.00 -38.35
CA CYS A 52 -0.03 -1.81 -37.69
C CYS A 52 -0.02 -0.56 -36.79
N SER A 53 -0.70 0.51 -37.22
CA SER A 53 -0.82 1.73 -36.43
C SER A 53 -1.72 1.51 -35.21
N LEU A 54 -2.86 0.82 -35.36
CA LEU A 54 -3.71 0.38 -34.23
C LEU A 54 -2.92 -0.43 -33.19
N GLU A 55 -2.13 -1.39 -33.65
CA GLU A 55 -1.30 -2.25 -32.79
C GLU A 55 -0.15 -1.50 -32.10
N MET A 56 0.23 -0.35 -32.64
CA MET A 56 1.19 0.58 -32.03
C MET A 56 0.49 1.68 -31.20
N GLN A 57 -0.83 1.57 -31.01
CA GLN A 57 -1.65 2.55 -30.31
C GLN A 57 -1.59 3.96 -30.94
N LYS A 58 -1.44 4.03 -32.26
CA LYS A 58 -1.26 5.28 -33.02
C LYS A 58 -2.43 5.54 -33.96
N GLY A 59 -3.00 6.74 -33.83
CA GLY A 59 -4.02 7.26 -34.73
C GLY A 59 -5.43 6.83 -34.38
N ILE A 60 -6.40 7.53 -34.97
CA ILE A 60 -7.82 7.31 -34.77
C ILE A 60 -8.42 6.95 -36.12
N PHE A 61 -9.23 5.90 -36.16
CA PHE A 61 -9.74 5.33 -37.40
C PHE A 61 -11.27 5.26 -37.44
N GLN A 62 -11.80 4.68 -38.51
CA GLN A 62 -13.24 4.53 -38.73
C GLN A 62 -13.85 3.53 -37.74
N ASP A 63 -15.04 3.84 -37.23
CA ASP A 63 -15.78 3.05 -36.23
C ASP A 63 -15.92 1.58 -36.61
N GLY A 64 -16.15 1.30 -37.91
CA GLY A 64 -16.32 -0.06 -38.42
C GLY A 64 -15.14 -0.99 -38.12
N ILE A 65 -13.91 -0.45 -38.04
CA ILE A 65 -12.72 -1.24 -37.71
C ILE A 65 -12.75 -1.67 -36.24
N TYR A 66 -13.10 -0.75 -35.35
CA TYR A 66 -13.22 -1.01 -33.92
C TYR A 66 -14.35 -1.99 -33.61
N ILE A 67 -15.52 -1.79 -34.22
CA ILE A 67 -16.69 -2.67 -34.07
C ILE A 67 -16.37 -4.09 -34.57
N PHE A 68 -15.72 -4.21 -35.73
CA PHE A 68 -15.31 -5.50 -36.26
C PHE A 68 -14.33 -6.22 -35.33
N ALA A 69 -13.28 -5.53 -34.89
CA ALA A 69 -12.29 -6.08 -33.98
C ALA A 69 -12.91 -6.50 -32.63
N ALA A 70 -13.87 -5.72 -32.13
CA ALA A 70 -14.64 -6.04 -30.93
C ALA A 70 -15.43 -7.34 -31.09
N ASN A 71 -16.21 -7.43 -32.15
CA ASN A 71 -17.03 -8.62 -32.42
C ASN A 71 -16.16 -9.87 -32.54
N LYS A 72 -14.97 -9.78 -33.15
CA LYS A 72 -14.03 -10.90 -33.27
C LYS A 72 -13.40 -11.33 -31.94
N LEU A 73 -13.40 -10.44 -30.94
CA LEU A 73 -12.98 -10.69 -29.57
C LEU A 73 -14.16 -11.04 -28.64
N ASP A 74 -15.35 -11.28 -29.19
CA ASP A 74 -16.61 -11.52 -28.47
C ASP A 74 -16.95 -10.39 -27.48
N LYS A 75 -16.66 -9.15 -27.89
CA LYS A 75 -16.87 -7.92 -27.12
C LYS A 75 -17.64 -6.88 -27.93
N ILE A 76 -18.23 -5.92 -27.24
CA ILE A 76 -18.98 -4.81 -27.83
C ILE A 76 -18.14 -3.52 -27.71
N ALA A 77 -17.91 -2.86 -28.85
CA ALA A 77 -17.36 -1.50 -28.91
C ALA A 77 -18.52 -0.51 -29.11
N GLU A 78 -19.05 -0.01 -28.00
CA GLU A 78 -20.14 0.95 -27.96
C GLU A 78 -19.98 1.85 -26.73
N GLU A 79 -20.29 3.13 -26.90
CA GLU A 79 -20.37 4.11 -25.81
C GLU A 79 -21.77 4.14 -25.22
N LYS A 80 -21.83 4.18 -23.88
CA LYS A 80 -23.06 4.30 -23.11
C LYS A 80 -23.01 5.62 -22.37
N GLN A 81 -23.60 6.66 -22.95
CA GLN A 81 -23.55 8.02 -22.39
C GLN A 81 -24.14 8.07 -20.97
N ASP A 82 -25.23 7.35 -20.74
CA ASP A 82 -25.86 7.17 -19.42
C ASP A 82 -24.89 6.56 -18.40
N TRP A 83 -24.04 5.62 -18.82
CA TRP A 83 -23.02 5.03 -17.95
C TRP A 83 -21.88 5.99 -17.70
N GLU A 84 -21.39 6.73 -18.70
CA GLU A 84 -20.31 7.71 -18.53
C GLU A 84 -20.72 8.84 -17.56
N GLU A 85 -21.93 9.36 -17.69
CA GLU A 85 -22.48 10.38 -16.79
C GLU A 85 -22.59 9.86 -15.35
N MET A 86 -23.10 8.63 -15.19
CA MET A 86 -23.17 7.95 -13.89
C MET A 86 -21.78 7.70 -13.29
N LEU A 87 -20.84 7.17 -14.08
CA LEU A 87 -19.47 6.87 -13.65
C LEU A 87 -18.76 8.13 -13.19
N THR A 88 -18.89 9.23 -13.92
CA THR A 88 -18.29 10.52 -13.55
C THR A 88 -18.83 10.99 -12.20
N LYS A 89 -20.15 10.96 -12.00
CA LYS A 89 -20.76 11.39 -10.75
C LYS A 89 -20.43 10.49 -9.56
N GLU A 90 -20.62 9.18 -9.71
CA GLU A 90 -20.47 8.22 -8.61
C GLU A 90 -19.00 7.98 -8.25
N SER A 91 -18.05 8.10 -9.19
CA SER A 91 -16.62 8.00 -8.88
C SER A 91 -16.12 9.17 -8.00
N ILE A 92 -16.65 10.38 -8.19
CA ILE A 92 -16.40 11.52 -7.29
C ILE A 92 -16.92 11.22 -5.88
N LEU A 93 -18.15 10.70 -5.77
CA LEU A 93 -18.73 10.30 -4.48
C LEU A 93 -17.94 9.17 -3.82
N LEU A 94 -17.44 8.22 -4.63
CA LEU A 94 -16.62 7.11 -4.15
C LEU A 94 -15.28 7.62 -3.59
N ILE A 95 -14.59 8.50 -4.32
CA ILE A 95 -13.35 9.12 -3.82
C ILE A 95 -13.61 9.89 -2.52
N ASP A 96 -14.70 10.64 -2.43
CA ASP A 96 -15.09 11.33 -1.20
C ASP A 96 -15.30 10.35 -0.03
N ALA A 97 -16.07 9.28 -0.23
CA ALA A 97 -16.31 8.27 0.79
C ALA A 97 -15.02 7.56 1.24
N MET A 98 -14.14 7.24 0.29
CA MET A 98 -12.82 6.66 0.56
C MET A 98 -11.90 7.63 1.32
N ASN A 99 -11.94 8.92 0.99
CA ASN A 99 -11.22 9.96 1.72
C ASN A 99 -11.77 10.10 3.16
N ARG A 100 -13.08 9.93 3.37
CA ARG A 100 -13.69 9.86 4.72
C ARG A 100 -13.50 8.51 5.44
N LYS A 101 -12.81 7.55 4.81
CA LYS A 101 -12.61 6.17 5.31
C LYS A 101 -13.93 5.45 5.67
N GLN A 102 -14.98 5.71 4.88
CA GLN A 102 -16.26 5.03 5.00
C GLN A 102 -16.29 3.82 4.06
N ASP A 103 -15.68 2.71 4.47
CA ASP A 103 -15.51 1.51 3.63
C ASP A 103 -16.87 0.92 3.20
N GLN A 104 -17.86 0.89 4.10
CA GLN A 104 -19.21 0.40 3.79
C GLN A 104 -19.94 1.31 2.78
N GLU A 105 -19.89 2.63 2.98
CA GLU A 105 -20.48 3.60 2.05
C GLU A 105 -19.83 3.49 0.67
N SER A 106 -18.51 3.33 0.63
CA SER A 106 -17.74 3.11 -0.60
C SER A 106 -18.21 1.84 -1.32
N ALA A 107 -18.38 0.74 -0.60
CA ALA A 107 -18.89 -0.52 -1.16
C ALA A 107 -20.34 -0.41 -1.67
N ASP A 108 -21.18 0.38 -1.01
CA ASP A 108 -22.56 0.63 -1.42
C ASP A 108 -22.63 1.46 -2.71
N ILE A 109 -21.79 2.51 -2.83
CA ILE A 109 -21.63 3.29 -4.06
C ILE A 109 -21.23 2.38 -5.22
N ILE A 110 -20.18 1.56 -5.02
CA ILE A 110 -19.72 0.61 -6.04
C ILE A 110 -20.84 -0.35 -6.45
N THR A 111 -21.63 -0.83 -5.49
CA THR A 111 -22.76 -1.74 -5.76
C THR A 111 -23.80 -1.09 -6.67
N ARG A 112 -24.11 0.20 -6.47
CA ARG A 112 -25.02 0.96 -7.35
C ARG A 112 -24.45 1.17 -8.75
N MET A 113 -23.15 1.46 -8.86
CA MET A 113 -22.49 1.60 -10.16
C MET A 113 -22.57 0.29 -10.96
N LEU A 114 -22.23 -0.84 -10.32
CA LEU A 114 -22.28 -2.16 -10.93
C LEU A 114 -23.70 -2.61 -11.29
N SER A 115 -24.71 -2.27 -10.47
CA SER A 115 -26.10 -2.62 -10.76
C SER A 115 -26.70 -1.81 -11.91
N THR A 116 -26.18 -0.61 -12.18
CA THR A 116 -26.53 0.22 -13.34
C THR A 116 -25.87 -0.32 -14.61
N MET A 117 -24.61 -0.74 -14.50
CA MET A 117 -23.80 -1.28 -15.60
C MET A 117 -24.01 -2.78 -15.85
N GLN A 118 -25.28 -3.22 -15.89
CA GLN A 118 -25.60 -4.63 -16.14
C GLN A 118 -25.02 -5.08 -17.48
N ASN A 119 -24.40 -6.27 -17.48
CA ASN A 119 -23.72 -6.85 -18.65
C ASN A 119 -22.50 -6.07 -19.16
N ALA A 120 -21.95 -5.13 -18.39
CA ALA A 120 -20.74 -4.40 -18.77
C ALA A 120 -19.56 -5.31 -19.14
N LYS A 121 -19.48 -6.53 -18.59
CA LYS A 121 -18.48 -7.55 -18.96
C LYS A 121 -18.40 -7.84 -20.47
N ASN A 122 -19.48 -7.60 -21.21
CA ASN A 122 -19.54 -7.83 -22.66
C ASN A 122 -18.93 -6.66 -23.45
N TYR A 123 -18.74 -5.49 -22.85
CA TYR A 123 -18.17 -4.31 -23.49
C TYR A 123 -16.68 -4.25 -23.22
N PHE A 124 -15.91 -3.67 -24.15
CA PHE A 124 -14.47 -3.51 -23.96
C PHE A 124 -14.15 -2.62 -22.77
N TYR A 125 -14.49 -1.34 -22.86
CA TYR A 125 -14.08 -0.37 -21.84
C TYR A 125 -14.81 -0.58 -20.51
N TYR A 126 -16.14 -0.71 -20.57
CA TYR A 126 -16.95 -0.85 -19.37
C TYR A 126 -16.74 -2.20 -18.66
N GLY A 127 -16.28 -3.23 -19.38
CA GLY A 127 -15.89 -4.50 -18.77
C GLY A 127 -14.74 -4.32 -17.80
N GLU A 128 -13.72 -3.54 -18.17
CA GLU A 128 -12.57 -3.26 -17.31
C GLU A 128 -12.94 -2.38 -16.11
N ILE A 129 -13.82 -1.40 -16.30
CA ILE A 129 -14.32 -0.58 -15.19
C ILE A 129 -15.10 -1.46 -14.20
N ALA A 130 -16.01 -2.29 -14.69
CA ALA A 130 -16.78 -3.20 -13.83
C ALA A 130 -15.85 -4.17 -13.09
N TYR A 131 -14.77 -4.62 -13.72
CA TYR A 131 -13.76 -5.46 -13.10
C TYR A 131 -13.02 -4.72 -11.98
N LEU A 132 -12.45 -3.53 -12.25
CA LEU A 132 -11.79 -2.69 -11.24
C LEU A 132 -12.70 -2.42 -10.04
N LEU A 133 -13.96 -2.06 -10.30
CA LEU A 133 -14.95 -1.78 -9.25
C LEU A 133 -15.25 -3.04 -8.41
N GLN A 134 -15.39 -4.22 -9.03
CA GLN A 134 -15.56 -5.48 -8.30
C GLN A 134 -14.36 -5.79 -7.40
N SER A 135 -13.15 -5.61 -7.91
CA SER A 135 -11.90 -5.82 -7.17
C SER A 135 -11.77 -4.87 -5.99
N LEU A 136 -12.08 -3.59 -6.19
CA LEU A 136 -12.13 -2.59 -5.12
C LEU A 136 -13.16 -2.94 -4.05
N LYS A 137 -14.38 -3.31 -4.45
CA LYS A 137 -15.43 -3.70 -3.50
C LYS A 137 -15.01 -4.91 -2.67
N ALA A 138 -14.48 -5.97 -3.30
CA ALA A 138 -14.02 -7.16 -2.60
C ALA A 138 -12.91 -6.86 -1.59
N PHE A 139 -12.01 -5.92 -1.92
CA PHE A 139 -11.00 -5.46 -0.99
C PHE A 139 -11.58 -4.62 0.16
N LEU A 140 -12.51 -3.70 -0.13
CA LEU A 140 -13.10 -2.82 0.88
C LEU A 140 -13.98 -3.59 1.89
N THR A 141 -14.70 -4.62 1.47
CA THR A 141 -15.57 -5.40 2.36
C THR A 141 -14.85 -6.56 3.04
N ASP A 142 -14.08 -7.33 2.28
CA ASP A 142 -13.59 -8.65 2.71
C ASP A 142 -12.06 -8.72 2.78
N ARG A 143 -11.35 -7.64 2.42
CA ARG A 143 -9.88 -7.62 2.26
C ARG A 143 -9.38 -8.71 1.30
N LYS A 144 -10.17 -9.05 0.27
CA LYS A 144 -9.81 -10.01 -0.76
C LYS A 144 -9.11 -9.33 -1.92
N PHE A 145 -8.03 -9.96 -2.39
CA PHE A 145 -7.24 -9.52 -3.53
C PHE A 145 -7.55 -10.38 -4.76
N VAL A 146 -7.32 -9.80 -5.94
CA VAL A 146 -7.36 -10.52 -7.23
C VAL A 146 -6.17 -11.48 -7.36
N SER A 147 -6.17 -12.31 -8.41
CA SER A 147 -5.00 -13.13 -8.73
C SER A 147 -3.84 -12.28 -9.25
N GLU A 148 -2.62 -12.81 -9.23
CA GLU A 148 -1.44 -12.11 -9.77
C GLU A 148 -1.60 -11.79 -11.26
N SER A 149 -2.09 -12.74 -12.06
CA SER A 149 -2.38 -12.51 -13.47
C SER A 149 -3.39 -11.37 -13.68
N ASP A 150 -4.38 -11.24 -12.79
CA ASP A 150 -5.37 -10.18 -12.87
C ASP A 150 -4.81 -8.81 -12.46
N TYR A 151 -3.88 -8.79 -11.51
CA TYR A 151 -3.13 -7.59 -11.16
C TYR A 151 -2.29 -7.11 -12.35
N ASP A 152 -1.54 -8.02 -12.99
CA ASP A 152 -0.72 -7.69 -14.16
C ASP A 152 -1.58 -7.16 -15.32
N ASN A 153 -2.75 -7.75 -15.49
CA ASN A 153 -3.76 -7.32 -16.46
C ASN A 153 -4.22 -5.88 -16.21
N LEU A 154 -4.62 -5.55 -14.96
CA LEU A 154 -5.01 -4.20 -14.57
C LEU A 154 -3.87 -3.20 -14.75
N ASN A 155 -2.64 -3.61 -14.45
CA ASN A 155 -1.45 -2.79 -14.61
C ASN A 155 -1.15 -2.49 -16.10
N GLU A 156 -1.25 -3.49 -17.00
CA GLU A 156 -1.00 -3.32 -18.45
C GLU A 156 -2.01 -2.38 -19.10
N ILE A 157 -3.26 -2.34 -18.60
CA ILE A 157 -4.34 -1.53 -19.18
C ILE A 157 -4.65 -0.24 -18.41
N SER A 158 -3.89 0.10 -17.35
CA SER A 158 -4.20 1.21 -16.44
C SER A 158 -4.43 2.55 -17.16
N ALA A 159 -3.73 2.79 -18.27
CA ALA A 159 -3.83 4.00 -19.08
C ALA A 159 -5.22 4.24 -19.73
N ILE A 160 -6.11 3.23 -19.79
CA ILE A 160 -7.48 3.40 -20.29
C ILE A 160 -8.36 4.16 -19.30
N PHE A 161 -8.04 4.10 -18.01
CA PHE A 161 -8.75 4.82 -16.97
C PHE A 161 -8.32 6.29 -16.98
N LYS A 162 -9.27 7.19 -16.75
CA LYS A 162 -9.05 8.64 -16.72
C LYS A 162 -9.72 9.23 -15.48
N ASN A 163 -9.23 10.38 -15.03
CA ASN A 163 -9.77 11.13 -13.90
C ASN A 163 -9.92 10.25 -12.63
N GLU A 164 -11.06 10.30 -11.96
CA GLU A 164 -11.32 9.58 -10.71
C GLU A 164 -11.18 8.05 -10.86
N LEU A 165 -11.50 7.49 -12.03
CA LEU A 165 -11.30 6.05 -12.28
C LEU A 165 -9.81 5.69 -12.34
N TYR A 166 -8.97 6.60 -12.81
CA TYR A 166 -7.52 6.40 -12.79
C TYR A 166 -6.98 6.43 -11.35
N ASP A 167 -7.42 7.39 -10.53
CA ASP A 167 -7.05 7.47 -9.11
C ASP A 167 -7.43 6.19 -8.36
N LEU A 168 -8.61 5.63 -8.64
CA LEU A 168 -9.08 4.36 -8.08
C LEU A 168 -8.25 3.16 -8.55
N CYS A 169 -7.82 3.16 -9.82
CA CYS A 169 -6.97 2.11 -10.39
C CYS A 169 -5.59 2.10 -9.73
N ILE A 170 -4.89 3.24 -9.70
CA ILE A 170 -3.54 3.31 -9.12
C ILE A 170 -3.55 3.08 -7.61
N TYR A 171 -4.65 3.46 -6.92
CA TYR A 171 -4.88 3.10 -5.51
C TYR A 171 -4.90 1.59 -5.35
N TYR A 172 -5.69 0.88 -6.17
CA TYR A 172 -5.79 -0.57 -6.07
C TYR A 172 -4.47 -1.26 -6.40
N LEU A 173 -3.76 -0.80 -7.44
CA LEU A 173 -2.44 -1.34 -7.80
C LEU A 173 -1.41 -1.17 -6.69
N TYR A 174 -1.39 0.00 -6.03
CA TYR A 174 -0.52 0.22 -4.87
C TYR A 174 -0.88 -0.74 -3.74
N VAL A 175 -2.16 -0.80 -3.36
CA VAL A 175 -2.62 -1.61 -2.23
C VAL A 175 -2.42 -3.10 -2.50
N TYR A 176 -2.54 -3.56 -3.74
CA TYR A 176 -2.15 -4.92 -4.08
C TYR A 176 -0.65 -5.11 -3.86
N ALA A 177 0.18 -4.26 -4.47
CA ALA A 177 1.63 -4.40 -4.40
C ALA A 177 2.17 -4.37 -2.95
N SER A 178 1.61 -3.52 -2.09
CA SER A 178 2.04 -3.37 -0.69
C SER A 178 1.79 -4.61 0.18
N PHE A 179 0.90 -5.52 -0.24
CA PHE A 179 0.61 -6.76 0.49
C PHE A 179 1.33 -8.00 -0.08
N HIS A 180 2.07 -7.85 -1.18
CA HIS A 180 2.69 -8.98 -1.88
C HIS A 180 4.21 -8.90 -1.86
N GLU A 181 4.81 -7.95 -2.58
CA GLU A 181 6.26 -7.91 -2.81
C GLU A 181 6.80 -6.48 -2.89
N ASP A 182 7.92 -6.22 -2.22
CA ASP A 182 8.57 -4.90 -2.21
C ASP A 182 8.98 -4.43 -3.61
N GLU A 183 9.42 -5.33 -4.49
CA GLU A 183 9.78 -5.02 -5.89
C GLU A 183 8.57 -4.51 -6.69
N LYS A 184 7.39 -5.10 -6.47
CA LYS A 184 6.13 -4.64 -7.09
C LYS A 184 5.74 -3.26 -6.57
N LEU A 185 5.89 -3.06 -5.26
CA LEU A 185 5.60 -1.78 -4.63
C LEU A 185 6.51 -0.67 -5.18
N GLU A 186 7.80 -0.97 -5.33
CA GLU A 186 8.76 -0.06 -5.94
C GLU A 186 8.39 0.23 -7.41
N TYR A 187 8.02 -0.79 -8.19
CA TYR A 187 7.58 -0.60 -9.57
C TYR A 187 6.37 0.35 -9.67
N VAL A 188 5.30 0.13 -8.90
CA VAL A 188 4.08 0.96 -9.03
C VAL A 188 4.35 2.40 -8.61
N LEU A 189 5.11 2.61 -7.53
CA LEU A 189 5.47 3.95 -7.04
C LEU A 189 6.21 4.80 -8.10
N HIS A 190 7.06 4.17 -8.91
CA HIS A 190 7.82 4.87 -9.95
C HIS A 190 7.03 5.08 -11.26
N ASN A 191 6.04 4.25 -11.54
CA ASN A 191 5.32 4.28 -12.83
C ASN A 191 4.06 5.15 -12.82
N TYR A 192 3.54 5.51 -11.65
CA TYR A 192 2.28 6.23 -11.53
C TYR A 192 2.44 7.54 -10.76
N ASP A 193 1.74 8.57 -11.22
CA ASP A 193 1.69 9.87 -10.56
C ASP A 193 0.66 9.87 -9.41
N TYR A 194 1.12 9.50 -8.23
CA TYR A 194 0.32 9.48 -7.01
C TYR A 194 0.12 10.86 -6.38
N ALA A 195 1.02 11.82 -6.63
CA ALA A 195 1.03 13.11 -5.96
C ALA A 195 -0.14 14.01 -6.38
N HIS A 196 -0.60 13.89 -7.62
CA HIS A 196 -1.70 14.71 -8.17
C HIS A 196 -3.09 14.06 -8.07
N SER A 197 -3.19 12.87 -7.46
CA SER A 197 -4.46 12.16 -7.31
C SER A 197 -5.41 12.90 -6.37
N LYS A 198 -6.73 12.77 -6.60
CA LYS A 198 -7.79 13.30 -5.71
C LYS A 198 -8.00 12.46 -4.46
N LEU A 199 -7.54 11.21 -4.45
CA LEU A 199 -7.48 10.38 -3.25
C LEU A 199 -6.30 10.80 -2.37
N ILE A 200 -6.59 11.19 -1.12
CA ILE A 200 -5.58 11.58 -0.13
C ILE A 200 -4.65 10.38 0.19
N ALA A 201 -5.18 9.16 0.14
CA ALA A 201 -4.35 7.96 0.33
C ALA A 201 -3.25 7.85 -0.74
N ASN A 202 -3.56 8.11 -2.01
CA ASN A 202 -2.57 8.12 -3.09
C ASN A 202 -1.52 9.22 -2.86
N GLN A 203 -1.95 10.44 -2.52
CA GLN A 203 -1.01 11.51 -2.22
C GLN A 203 -0.02 11.11 -1.12
N ARG A 204 -0.50 10.40 -0.08
CA ARG A 204 0.38 9.84 0.96
C ARG A 204 1.29 8.73 0.45
N PHE A 205 0.84 7.86 -0.45
CA PHE A 205 1.71 6.85 -1.07
C PHE A 205 2.89 7.47 -1.81
N SER A 206 2.71 8.65 -2.43
CA SER A 206 3.82 9.37 -3.07
C SER A 206 4.92 9.78 -2.07
N VAL A 207 4.57 9.96 -0.80
CA VAL A 207 5.51 10.29 0.28
C VAL A 207 6.39 9.09 0.63
N ASP A 208 5.84 7.88 0.59
CA ASP A 208 6.61 6.66 0.85
C ASP A 208 7.78 6.51 -0.14
N LEU A 209 7.57 6.88 -1.41
CA LEU A 209 8.65 6.92 -2.41
C LEU A 209 9.72 7.94 -2.03
N LEU A 210 9.32 9.16 -1.66
CA LEU A 210 10.26 10.21 -1.24
C LEU A 210 11.09 9.78 -0.01
N GLU A 211 10.46 9.11 0.96
CA GLU A 211 11.16 8.59 2.15
C GLU A 211 12.15 7.48 1.79
N ARG A 212 11.79 6.56 0.89
CA ARG A 212 12.68 5.51 0.36
C ARG A 212 13.88 6.11 -0.37
N GLU A 213 13.67 7.18 -1.13
CA GLU A 213 14.73 7.96 -1.81
C GLU A 213 15.50 8.90 -0.86
N LYS A 214 15.20 8.90 0.44
CA LYS A 214 15.81 9.78 1.47
C LYS A 214 15.60 11.28 1.21
N ARG A 215 14.57 11.65 0.44
CA ARG A 215 14.16 13.03 0.12
C ARG A 215 13.24 13.59 1.21
N TYR A 216 13.74 13.62 2.45
CA TYR A 216 12.93 13.90 3.64
C TYR A 216 12.30 15.29 3.68
N LEU A 217 12.97 16.32 3.13
CA LEU A 217 12.39 17.66 3.05
C LEU A 217 11.20 17.71 2.10
N GLU A 218 11.27 16.99 0.99
CA GLU A 218 10.18 16.92 0.01
C GLU A 218 9.02 16.10 0.56
N ALA A 219 9.32 15.00 1.26
CA ALA A 219 8.34 14.21 2.00
C ALA A 219 7.59 15.06 3.04
N GLN A 220 8.32 15.88 3.81
CA GLN A 220 7.73 16.82 4.77
C GLN A 220 6.79 17.81 4.07
N ASN A 221 7.26 18.51 3.05
CA ASN A 221 6.47 19.51 2.32
C ASN A 221 5.20 18.90 1.71
N ALA A 222 5.30 17.68 1.17
CA ALA A 222 4.16 16.96 0.64
C ALA A 222 3.11 16.66 1.72
N LEU A 223 3.53 16.14 2.88
CA LEU A 223 2.62 15.86 4.00
C LEU A 223 1.98 17.12 4.58
N GLU A 224 2.74 18.21 4.71
CA GLU A 224 2.23 19.50 5.18
C GLU A 224 1.19 20.07 4.20
N ASN A 225 1.46 20.01 2.90
CA ASN A 225 0.49 20.43 1.87
C ASN A 225 -0.79 19.57 1.91
N ILE A 226 -0.67 18.25 2.07
CA ILE A 226 -1.84 17.38 2.26
C ILE A 226 -2.63 17.86 3.49
N LEU A 227 -1.96 18.09 4.62
CA LEU A 227 -2.59 18.52 5.86
C LEU A 227 -3.34 19.87 5.71
N GLU A 228 -2.71 20.85 5.06
CA GLU A 228 -3.31 22.17 4.80
C GLU A 228 -4.58 22.09 3.94
N ASN A 229 -4.63 21.14 3.00
CA ASN A 229 -5.80 20.92 2.16
C ASN A 229 -6.94 20.19 2.89
N ILE A 230 -6.68 19.55 4.04
CA ILE A 230 -7.71 18.92 4.85
C ILE A 230 -8.34 19.93 5.81
N VAL A 231 -9.23 20.77 5.28
CA VAL A 231 -9.96 21.77 6.09
C VAL A 231 -11.23 21.22 6.75
N ASP A 232 -11.92 20.28 6.10
CA ASP A 232 -13.19 19.73 6.58
C ASP A 232 -12.98 18.60 7.59
N GLU A 233 -13.69 18.66 8.72
CA GLU A 233 -13.63 17.69 9.81
C GLU A 233 -14.04 16.28 9.40
N ARG A 234 -14.85 16.12 8.34
CA ARG A 234 -15.24 14.81 7.81
C ARG A 234 -14.04 13.98 7.33
N TYR A 235 -12.91 14.63 7.05
CA TYR A 235 -11.65 13.98 6.65
C TYR A 235 -10.63 13.91 7.79
N ASN A 236 -11.02 14.17 9.04
CA ASN A 236 -10.12 14.11 10.19
C ASN A 236 -9.43 12.74 10.34
N PHE A 237 -10.03 11.66 9.84
CA PHE A 237 -9.36 10.36 9.77
C PHE A 237 -8.08 10.42 8.94
N GLN A 238 -8.06 11.15 7.83
CA GLN A 238 -6.86 11.32 7.01
C GLN A 238 -5.81 12.16 7.76
N LYS A 239 -6.23 13.17 8.53
CA LYS A 239 -5.31 13.93 9.38
C LYS A 239 -4.59 13.03 10.37
N LEU A 240 -5.26 12.05 10.98
CA LEU A 240 -4.59 11.09 11.87
C LEU A 240 -3.42 10.42 11.18
N PHE A 241 -3.61 9.92 9.96
CA PHE A 241 -2.53 9.30 9.24
C PHE A 241 -1.43 10.28 8.82
N VAL A 242 -1.80 11.47 8.35
CA VAL A 242 -0.82 12.49 7.95
C VAL A 242 0.03 12.90 9.16
N TYR A 243 -0.59 13.09 10.34
CA TYR A 243 0.14 13.32 11.58
C TYR A 243 1.03 12.14 11.96
N SER A 244 0.59 10.89 11.77
CA SER A 244 1.44 9.72 12.01
C SER A 244 2.65 9.69 11.07
N ASN A 245 2.46 9.99 9.78
CA ASN A 245 3.55 10.08 8.81
C ASN A 245 4.53 11.21 9.18
N LEU A 246 4.03 12.40 9.51
CA LEU A 246 4.86 13.52 9.97
C LEU A 246 5.62 13.19 11.26
N ALA A 247 4.97 12.57 12.25
CA ALA A 247 5.63 12.18 13.49
C ALA A 247 6.77 11.17 13.24
N THR A 248 6.54 10.18 12.38
CA THR A 248 7.55 9.18 11.98
C THR A 248 8.71 9.80 11.21
N LEU A 249 8.44 10.82 10.38
CA LEU A 249 9.48 11.57 9.70
C LEU A 249 10.30 12.41 10.70
N PHE A 250 9.63 13.19 11.54
CA PHE A 250 10.26 14.11 12.48
C PHE A 250 10.97 13.42 13.63
N VAL A 251 10.58 12.21 14.07
CA VAL A 251 11.25 11.55 15.20
C VAL A 251 12.75 11.36 14.98
N ARG A 252 13.18 11.33 13.70
CA ARG A 252 14.58 11.23 13.27
C ARG A 252 15.36 12.54 13.39
N PHE A 253 14.69 13.69 13.30
CA PHE A 253 15.32 15.01 13.15
C PHE A 253 14.97 15.98 14.27
N ASP A 254 13.72 15.98 14.72
CA ASP A 254 13.18 16.86 15.75
C ASP A 254 12.14 16.13 16.62
N LYS A 255 12.60 15.61 17.76
CA LYS A 255 11.75 14.94 18.76
C LYS A 255 10.71 15.87 19.39
N HIS A 256 10.92 17.18 19.39
CA HIS A 256 9.95 18.13 19.92
C HIS A 256 8.74 18.26 18.99
N ILE A 257 8.99 18.44 17.69
CA ILE A 257 7.93 18.47 16.66
C ILE A 257 7.21 17.12 16.58
N ALA A 258 7.94 16.00 16.59
CA ALA A 258 7.33 14.67 16.61
C ALA A 258 6.35 14.51 17.79
N ARG A 259 6.74 14.96 18.99
CA ARG A 259 5.85 14.94 20.18
C ARG A 259 4.60 15.80 19.99
N GLN A 260 4.70 16.94 19.29
CA GLN A 260 3.53 17.76 18.99
C GLN A 260 2.54 17.02 18.10
N TYR A 261 3.00 16.34 17.05
CA TYR A 261 2.14 15.51 16.22
C TYR A 261 1.54 14.33 16.99
N CYS A 262 2.30 13.66 17.87
CA CYS A 262 1.75 12.63 18.76
C CYS A 262 0.61 13.15 19.64
N ARG A 263 0.71 14.38 20.16
CA ARG A 263 -0.39 15.02 20.92
C ARG A 263 -1.61 15.27 20.04
N ASN A 264 -1.42 15.77 18.83
CA ASN A 264 -2.52 15.99 17.88
C ASN A 264 -3.24 14.67 17.55
N ILE A 265 -2.49 13.57 17.35
CA ILE A 265 -3.05 12.23 17.14
C ILE A 265 -3.88 11.80 18.37
N LEU A 266 -3.33 11.91 19.58
CA LEU A 266 -4.02 11.53 20.82
C LEU A 266 -5.29 12.34 21.09
N GLU A 267 -5.31 13.62 20.71
CA GLU A 267 -6.50 14.46 20.80
C GLU A 267 -7.57 14.00 19.80
N LEU A 268 -7.16 13.74 18.57
CA LEU A 268 -8.07 13.41 17.48
C LEU A 268 -8.66 11.99 17.60
N ILE A 269 -7.91 11.04 18.15
CA ILE A 269 -8.42 9.69 18.50
C ILE A 269 -9.59 9.76 19.51
N LYS A 270 -9.67 10.81 20.33
CA LYS A 270 -10.77 10.95 21.31
C LYS A 270 -12.07 11.44 20.67
N THR A 271 -12.00 12.03 19.49
CA THR A 271 -13.16 12.66 18.82
C THR A 271 -13.67 11.87 17.64
N ILE A 272 -12.83 10.99 17.06
CA ILE A 272 -13.20 10.11 15.95
C ILE A 272 -13.64 8.73 16.48
N ASP A 273 -14.73 8.21 15.93
CA ASP A 273 -15.12 6.81 16.15
C ASP A 273 -14.23 5.89 15.30
N LEU A 274 -13.26 5.26 15.95
CA LEU A 274 -12.29 4.35 15.34
C LEU A 274 -12.66 2.90 15.60
N SER A 275 -12.52 2.05 14.59
CA SER A 275 -12.63 0.60 14.77
C SER A 275 -11.54 0.07 15.71
N GLN A 276 -11.72 -1.16 16.22
CA GLN A 276 -10.72 -1.81 17.08
C GLN A 276 -9.35 -1.89 16.39
N GLY A 277 -9.31 -2.30 15.12
CA GLY A 277 -8.06 -2.38 14.35
C GLY A 277 -7.39 -1.02 14.11
N GLN A 278 -8.19 0.04 13.94
CA GLN A 278 -7.67 1.41 13.77
C GLN A 278 -7.10 1.94 15.09
N ASN A 279 -7.82 1.77 16.20
CA ASN A 279 -7.31 2.09 17.54
C ASN A 279 -5.99 1.35 17.81
N TYR A 280 -5.95 0.05 17.57
CA TYR A 280 -4.73 -0.76 17.70
C TYR A 280 -3.57 -0.14 16.92
N THR A 281 -3.78 0.16 15.63
CA THR A 281 -2.74 0.69 14.73
C THR A 281 -2.19 2.03 15.23
N PHE A 282 -3.05 2.97 15.63
CA PHE A 282 -2.60 4.27 16.09
C PHE A 282 -1.94 4.24 17.47
N TYR A 283 -2.47 3.46 18.42
CA TYR A 283 -1.82 3.31 19.72
C TYR A 283 -0.47 2.61 19.62
N LEU A 284 -0.34 1.61 18.73
CA LEU A 284 0.94 0.95 18.45
C LEU A 284 1.95 1.95 17.85
N THR A 285 1.53 2.71 16.84
CA THR A 285 2.38 3.72 16.19
C THR A 285 2.85 4.77 17.19
N LEU A 286 1.95 5.27 18.03
CA LEU A 286 2.30 6.22 19.09
C LEU A 286 3.29 5.60 20.09
N ALA A 287 3.08 4.35 20.51
CA ALA A 287 3.98 3.66 21.43
C ALA A 287 5.40 3.56 20.86
N ASP A 288 5.53 3.18 19.59
CA ASP A 288 6.80 3.12 18.88
C ASP A 288 7.48 4.50 18.81
N LEU A 289 6.72 5.55 18.47
CA LEU A 289 7.22 6.92 18.41
C LEU A 289 7.71 7.42 19.77
N TYR A 290 6.96 7.16 20.85
CA TYR A 290 7.39 7.54 22.20
C TYR A 290 8.62 6.75 22.66
N LEU A 291 8.78 5.49 22.23
CA LEU A 291 10.02 4.73 22.46
C LEU A 291 11.22 5.41 21.78
N LEU A 292 11.10 5.77 20.51
CA LEU A 292 12.14 6.46 19.74
C LEU A 292 12.46 7.86 20.30
N MET A 293 11.46 8.54 20.86
CA MET A 293 11.64 9.80 21.58
C MET A 293 12.20 9.64 23.00
N GLU A 294 12.37 8.41 23.48
CA GLU A 294 12.85 8.05 24.81
C GLU A 294 11.90 8.40 25.96
N ASP A 295 10.62 8.50 25.66
CA ASP A 295 9.55 8.67 26.63
C ASP A 295 8.99 7.30 27.02
N TYR A 296 9.80 6.54 27.76
CA TYR A 296 9.57 5.12 27.98
C TYR A 296 8.30 4.83 28.78
N THR A 297 7.94 5.70 29.73
CA THR A 297 6.71 5.55 30.53
C THR A 297 5.48 5.66 29.65
N GLN A 298 5.41 6.71 28.80
CA GLN A 298 4.28 6.88 27.87
C GLN A 298 4.21 5.75 26.85
N SER A 299 5.36 5.26 26.38
CA SER A 299 5.44 4.12 25.46
C SER A 299 4.85 2.83 26.06
N ILE A 300 5.18 2.50 27.33
CA ILE A 300 4.60 1.33 28.02
C ILE A 300 3.07 1.41 28.06
N GLU A 301 2.52 2.55 28.51
CA GLU A 301 1.07 2.74 28.62
C GLU A 301 0.37 2.55 27.27
N LEU A 302 0.97 3.06 26.20
CA LEU A 302 0.40 2.99 24.85
C LEU A 302 0.49 1.57 24.25
N TYR A 303 1.58 0.84 24.48
CA TYR A 303 1.68 -0.57 24.08
C TYR A 303 0.63 -1.42 24.80
N GLN A 304 0.49 -1.25 26.13
CA GLN A 304 -0.53 -1.94 26.91
C GLN A 304 -1.93 -1.60 26.43
N LYS A 305 -2.18 -0.33 26.10
CA LYS A 305 -3.44 0.12 25.52
C LYS A 305 -3.70 -0.50 24.14
N ALA A 306 -2.69 -0.57 23.25
CA ALA A 306 -2.82 -1.24 21.97
C ALA A 306 -3.24 -2.71 22.15
N LEU A 307 -2.64 -3.43 23.11
CA LEU A 307 -2.98 -4.82 23.42
C LEU A 307 -4.42 -5.05 23.86
N THR A 308 -5.11 -4.03 24.38
CA THR A 308 -6.55 -4.11 24.69
C THR A 308 -7.43 -4.19 23.45
N TYR A 309 -6.94 -3.71 22.29
CA TYR A 309 -7.67 -3.70 21.03
C TYR A 309 -7.35 -4.91 20.15
N SER A 310 -6.09 -5.35 20.13
CA SER A 310 -5.67 -6.52 19.34
C SER A 310 -4.36 -7.13 19.83
N LYS A 311 -4.17 -8.42 19.53
CA LYS A 311 -2.96 -9.21 19.79
C LYS A 311 -2.21 -9.64 18.53
N THR A 312 -2.45 -9.01 17.37
CA THR A 312 -1.85 -9.42 16.09
C THR A 312 -0.32 -9.48 16.15
N ASN A 313 0.33 -8.43 16.67
CA ASN A 313 1.80 -8.35 16.82
C ASN A 313 2.22 -8.49 18.28
N LEU A 314 1.68 -9.48 18.99
CA LEU A 314 1.88 -9.65 20.43
C LEU A 314 3.37 -9.78 20.79
N ILE A 315 4.11 -10.59 20.04
CA ILE A 315 5.52 -10.91 20.35
C ILE A 315 6.41 -9.68 20.15
N ARG A 316 6.19 -8.92 19.08
CA ARG A 316 6.82 -7.60 18.88
C ARG A 316 6.58 -6.67 20.06
N ILE A 317 5.32 -6.52 20.48
CA ILE A 317 4.96 -5.63 21.59
C ILE A 317 5.62 -6.09 22.90
N TYR A 318 5.64 -7.40 23.15
CA TYR A 318 6.28 -7.96 24.34
C TYR A 318 7.79 -7.72 24.36
N SER A 319 8.51 -7.88 23.24
CA SER A 319 9.92 -7.49 23.13
C SER A 319 10.14 -6.01 23.46
N CYS A 320 9.27 -5.14 22.96
CA CYS A 320 9.34 -3.71 23.23
C CYS A 320 9.09 -3.42 24.72
N LEU A 321 8.07 -4.03 25.33
CA LEU A 321 7.80 -3.90 26.76
C LEU A 321 8.96 -4.43 27.61
N CYS A 322 9.52 -5.60 27.30
CA CYS A 322 10.69 -6.13 28.00
C CYS A 322 11.88 -5.15 27.95
N PHE A 323 12.15 -4.57 26.78
CA PHE A 323 13.15 -3.52 26.63
C PHE A 323 12.85 -2.29 27.51
N LEU A 324 11.62 -1.78 27.46
CA LEU A 324 11.20 -0.57 28.18
C LEU A 324 11.26 -0.73 29.71
N TYR A 325 10.88 -1.90 30.24
CA TYR A 325 11.04 -2.21 31.66
C TYR A 325 12.52 -2.33 32.02
N LYS A 326 13.31 -3.04 31.19
CA LYS A 326 14.74 -3.20 31.41
C LYS A 326 15.50 -1.87 31.44
N ILE A 327 15.28 -0.98 30.47
CA ILE A 327 16.02 0.29 30.37
C ILE A 327 15.72 1.25 31.52
N GLN A 328 14.51 1.12 32.11
CA GLN A 328 14.10 1.86 33.31
C GLN A 328 14.50 1.16 34.62
N ASN A 329 15.17 0.01 34.55
CA ASN A 329 15.52 -0.85 35.70
C ASN A 329 14.30 -1.32 36.51
N PHE A 330 13.17 -1.56 35.84
CA PHE A 330 12.01 -2.19 36.45
C PHE A 330 12.09 -3.71 36.31
N GLU A 331 11.44 -4.42 37.23
CA GLU A 331 11.21 -5.86 37.09
C GLU A 331 10.31 -6.10 35.88
N ILE A 332 10.77 -6.93 34.94
CA ILE A 332 9.99 -7.28 33.76
C ILE A 332 8.86 -8.22 34.21
N PRO A 333 7.58 -7.93 33.92
CA PRO A 333 6.48 -8.85 34.21
C PRO A 333 6.65 -10.18 33.47
N LEU A 334 6.40 -11.29 34.18
CA LEU A 334 6.54 -12.65 33.64
C LEU A 334 5.77 -12.84 32.32
N GLU A 335 4.59 -12.23 32.20
CA GLU A 335 3.75 -12.30 31.00
C GLU A 335 4.45 -11.84 29.71
N TYR A 336 5.41 -10.91 29.79
CA TYR A 336 6.08 -10.34 28.62
C TYR A 336 7.28 -11.13 28.12
N TYR A 337 7.83 -12.07 28.89
CA TYR A 337 8.88 -13.00 28.42
C TYR A 337 8.45 -14.48 28.56
N SER A 338 7.18 -14.64 28.92
CA SER A 338 6.35 -15.82 29.13
C SER A 338 5.78 -16.59 27.94
N SER A 339 5.58 -15.88 26.83
CA SER A 339 4.68 -16.27 25.73
C SER A 339 5.13 -17.48 24.91
N GLU A 340 4.14 -18.28 24.54
CA GLU A 340 4.24 -19.41 23.60
C GLU A 340 3.31 -19.23 22.38
N GLU A 341 2.77 -18.02 22.17
CA GLU A 341 1.87 -17.71 21.05
C GLU A 341 2.64 -17.57 19.72
N HIS A 342 3.18 -18.68 19.21
CA HIS A 342 4.06 -18.74 18.03
C HIS A 342 3.52 -18.05 16.76
N GLU A 343 2.19 -18.00 16.61
CA GLU A 343 1.51 -17.38 15.47
C GLU A 343 1.39 -15.84 15.56
N LYS A 344 1.84 -15.21 16.66
CA LYS A 344 1.69 -13.75 16.92
C LYS A 344 2.96 -12.93 16.76
N GLY A 345 3.91 -13.44 15.97
CA GLY A 345 5.14 -12.74 15.62
C GLY A 345 5.83 -13.41 14.45
N ASP A 346 6.60 -12.64 13.69
CA ASP A 346 7.43 -13.17 12.62
C ASP A 346 8.78 -13.69 13.13
N LYS A 347 9.64 -14.11 12.21
CA LYS A 347 10.98 -14.63 12.54
C LYS A 347 11.86 -13.59 13.26
N VAL A 348 11.78 -12.33 12.86
CA VAL A 348 12.57 -11.24 13.45
C VAL A 348 12.08 -10.94 14.86
N ASP A 349 10.76 -10.87 15.04
CA ASP A 349 10.10 -10.69 16.34
C ASP A 349 10.56 -11.75 17.35
N TRP A 350 10.52 -13.02 16.93
CA TRP A 350 10.89 -14.14 17.78
C TRP A 350 12.38 -14.16 18.12
N LEU A 351 13.25 -13.76 17.19
CA LEU A 351 14.70 -13.68 17.47
C LEU A 351 15.01 -12.60 18.50
N LEU A 352 14.41 -11.41 18.40
CA LEU A 352 14.56 -10.41 19.44
C LEU A 352 13.91 -10.85 20.76
N TYR A 353 12.77 -11.52 20.70
CA TYR A 353 12.07 -12.00 21.88
C TYR A 353 12.85 -13.06 22.66
N SER A 354 13.52 -14.00 21.96
CA SER A 354 14.39 -15.01 22.57
C SER A 354 15.48 -14.40 23.44
N TYR A 355 16.04 -13.25 23.04
CA TYR A 355 16.99 -12.52 23.88
C TYR A 355 16.40 -12.19 25.26
N PHE A 356 15.15 -11.71 25.31
CA PHE A 356 14.47 -11.35 26.56
C PHE A 356 14.02 -12.58 27.36
N LYS A 357 13.52 -13.62 26.69
CA LYS A 357 13.12 -14.89 27.32
C LYS A 357 14.25 -15.53 28.13
N ASP A 358 15.46 -15.52 27.58
CA ASP A 358 16.63 -16.14 28.22
C ASP A 358 17.46 -15.15 29.04
N TYR A 359 17.10 -13.86 29.04
CA TYR A 359 17.92 -12.77 29.60
C TYR A 359 18.33 -13.00 31.06
N GLN A 360 17.43 -13.49 31.91
CA GLN A 360 17.72 -13.74 33.32
C GLN A 360 18.54 -15.02 33.57
N ASN A 361 18.57 -15.93 32.59
CA ASN A 361 19.14 -17.27 32.73
C ASN A 361 20.50 -17.42 32.02
N GLN A 362 20.99 -16.37 31.36
CA GLN A 362 22.24 -16.40 30.62
C GLN A 362 23.24 -15.35 31.10
N GLU A 363 24.52 -15.63 30.86
CA GLU A 363 25.58 -14.65 31.09
C GLU A 363 25.40 -13.45 30.16
N GLU A 364 25.49 -12.24 30.71
CA GLU A 364 25.27 -10.99 29.97
C GLU A 364 26.15 -10.88 28.71
N SER A 365 27.39 -11.37 28.77
CA SER A 365 28.32 -11.43 27.62
C SER A 365 27.77 -12.30 26.48
N LYS A 366 27.18 -13.45 26.80
CA LYS A 366 26.55 -14.37 25.83
C LYS A 366 25.28 -13.77 25.23
N ALA A 367 24.50 -13.05 26.04
CA ALA A 367 23.30 -12.34 25.58
C ALA A 367 23.65 -11.27 24.53
N ILE A 368 24.73 -10.51 24.76
CA ILE A 368 25.23 -9.51 23.81
C ILE A 368 25.77 -10.17 22.53
N ASP A 369 26.50 -11.28 22.66
CA ASP A 369 26.98 -12.06 21.53
C ASP A 369 25.82 -12.59 20.67
N TYR A 370 24.70 -12.99 21.29
CA TYR A 370 23.49 -13.40 20.58
C TYR A 370 22.89 -12.24 19.77
N LEU A 371 22.76 -11.05 20.35
CA LEU A 371 22.27 -9.87 19.62
C LEU A 371 23.14 -9.58 18.39
N LEU A 372 24.46 -9.62 18.54
CA LEU A 372 25.41 -9.33 17.45
C LEU A 372 25.42 -10.41 16.34
N LYS A 373 25.26 -11.69 16.70
CA LYS A 373 25.43 -12.82 15.77
C LYS A 373 24.13 -13.34 15.17
N SER A 374 23.01 -13.14 15.86
CA SER A 374 21.71 -13.74 15.50
C SER A 374 20.65 -12.72 15.14
N VAL A 375 20.60 -11.58 15.84
CA VAL A 375 19.55 -10.56 15.65
C VAL A 375 20.03 -9.49 14.66
N LEU A 376 21.12 -8.79 14.96
CA LEU A 376 21.61 -7.68 14.15
C LEU A 376 21.84 -8.02 12.66
N PRO A 377 22.35 -9.22 12.27
CA PRO A 377 22.57 -9.55 10.86
C PRO A 377 21.32 -9.75 10.01
N ILE A 378 20.15 -9.93 10.64
CA ILE A 378 18.89 -10.16 9.93
C ILE A 378 18.02 -8.91 9.84
N LEU A 379 18.36 -7.86 10.59
CA LEU A 379 17.63 -6.61 10.55
C LEU A 379 17.83 -5.92 9.20
N THR A 380 16.75 -5.39 8.66
CA THR A 380 16.70 -4.65 7.41
C THR A 380 16.50 -3.16 7.68
N HIS A 381 16.68 -2.32 6.67
CA HIS A 381 16.43 -0.87 6.78
C HIS A 381 15.02 -0.50 7.28
N ASN A 382 14.05 -1.42 7.21
CA ASN A 382 12.69 -1.25 7.72
C ASN A 382 12.56 -1.51 9.23
N ASP A 383 13.54 -2.18 9.86
CA ASP A 383 13.51 -2.60 11.27
C ASP A 383 14.09 -1.54 12.22
N ILE A 384 13.80 -0.26 11.96
CA ILE A 384 14.36 0.89 12.68
C ILE A 384 14.19 0.77 14.20
N LEU A 385 13.01 0.33 14.64
CA LEU A 385 12.71 0.16 16.06
C LEU A 385 13.62 -0.89 16.72
N TYR A 386 13.86 -2.02 16.03
CA TYR A 386 14.70 -3.10 16.56
C TYR A 386 16.17 -2.71 16.55
N TYR A 387 16.62 -1.98 15.53
CA TYR A 387 17.95 -1.37 15.55
C TYR A 387 18.14 -0.48 16.78
N GLU A 388 17.18 0.40 17.09
CA GLU A 388 17.25 1.29 18.25
C GLU A 388 17.33 0.51 19.57
N ILE A 389 16.50 -0.52 19.72
CA ILE A 389 16.49 -1.41 20.91
C ILE A 389 17.84 -2.09 21.07
N VAL A 390 18.33 -2.76 20.02
CA VAL A 390 19.58 -3.53 20.05
C VAL A 390 20.78 -2.59 20.29
N GLU A 391 20.81 -1.43 19.64
CA GLU A 391 21.84 -0.42 19.84
C GLU A 391 21.87 0.07 21.28
N LYS A 392 20.73 0.46 21.86
CA LYS A 392 20.68 0.93 23.26
C LYS A 392 21.16 -0.13 24.24
N ILE A 393 20.79 -1.39 24.03
CA ILE A 393 21.24 -2.51 24.87
C ILE A 393 22.77 -2.68 24.78
N ILE A 394 23.32 -2.70 23.57
CA ILE A 394 24.77 -2.88 23.34
C ILE A 394 25.55 -1.69 23.89
N VAL A 395 25.08 -0.47 23.66
CA VAL A 395 25.72 0.77 24.15
C VAL A 395 25.73 0.80 25.68
N ASP A 396 24.61 0.47 26.34
CA ASP A 396 24.54 0.39 27.80
C ASP A 396 25.55 -0.64 28.34
N TYR A 397 25.58 -1.84 27.77
CA TYR A 397 26.55 -2.88 28.14
C TYR A 397 28.00 -2.39 27.99
N CYS A 398 28.34 -1.78 26.85
CA CYS A 398 29.68 -1.29 26.58
C CYS A 398 30.09 -0.21 27.58
N LYS A 399 29.18 0.70 27.94
CA LYS A 399 29.40 1.74 28.95
C LYS A 399 29.65 1.13 30.34
N ARG A 400 28.81 0.18 30.78
CA ARG A 400 28.94 -0.45 32.10
C ARG A 400 30.18 -1.34 32.23
N ARG A 401 30.54 -2.07 31.17
CA ARG A 401 31.65 -3.04 31.19
C ARG A 401 32.97 -2.50 30.63
N LYS A 402 32.99 -1.27 30.11
CA LYS A 402 34.13 -0.69 29.38
C LYS A 402 34.59 -1.59 28.23
N ALA A 403 33.64 -2.20 27.53
CA ALA A 403 33.89 -3.13 26.43
C ALA A 403 33.78 -2.39 25.08
N TYR A 404 34.82 -2.43 24.26
CA TYR A 404 34.85 -1.73 22.97
C TYR A 404 34.50 -2.61 21.77
N LYS A 405 34.72 -3.93 21.88
CA LYS A 405 34.52 -4.88 20.78
C LYS A 405 33.06 -4.95 20.29
N PRO A 406 32.03 -5.05 21.17
CA PRO A 406 30.64 -5.07 20.72
C PRO A 406 30.24 -3.77 20.00
N MET A 407 30.71 -2.62 20.50
CA MET A 407 30.47 -1.32 19.88
C MET A 407 31.08 -1.21 18.48
N TYR A 408 32.31 -1.72 18.31
CA TYR A 408 32.96 -1.77 17.00
C TYR A 408 32.17 -2.62 16.00
N LEU A 409 31.71 -3.82 16.41
CA LEU A 409 30.93 -4.71 15.55
C LEU A 409 29.58 -4.10 15.15
N LEU A 410 28.90 -3.43 16.08
CA LEU A 410 27.68 -2.68 15.79
C LEU A 410 27.91 -1.62 14.70
N HIS A 411 28.99 -0.85 14.81
CA HIS A 411 29.32 0.18 13.81
C HIS A 411 29.71 -0.39 12.45
N GLU A 412 30.45 -1.49 12.40
CA GLU A 412 30.79 -2.15 11.13
C GLU A 412 29.54 -2.65 10.41
N MET A 413 28.61 -3.26 11.13
CA MET A 413 27.36 -3.76 10.55
C MET A 413 26.46 -2.64 10.02
N LYS A 414 26.41 -1.50 10.72
CA LYS A 414 25.67 -0.30 10.26
C LYS A 414 26.19 0.32 8.97
N LYS A 415 27.45 0.06 8.57
CA LYS A 415 27.99 0.56 7.29
C LYS A 415 27.53 -0.29 6.10
N THR A 416 27.18 -1.55 6.36
CA THR A 416 26.82 -2.54 5.33
C THR A 416 25.32 -2.72 5.15
N SER A 417 24.51 -2.22 6.11
CA SER A 417 23.05 -2.11 6.09
C SER A 417 22.61 -0.72 5.64
#